data_AF-A0A969WPD7-F1
#
_entry.id   AF-A0A969WPD7-F1
#
_cell.length_a   1.000
_cell.length_b   1.000
_cell.length_c   1.000
_cell.angle_alpha   90.00
_cell.angle_beta   90.00
_cell.angle_gamma   90.00
#
_symmetry.space_group_name_H-M   'P 1'
#
loop_
_entity.id
_entity.type
_entity.pdbx_description
1 polymer ?
#
loop_
_entity_poly.entity_id
_entity_poly.type
_entity_poly.pdbx_seq_one_letter_code
_entity_poly.pdbx_strand_id
1 'polypeptide(L)'
;MKYKFSKVEQAFIQESGLKSFSTEIPYIIVNNFPKLGFFNSMNFLEWVLENPEGIISLPTGKTPEYFIKWTNYLLDNWENKDAIKLMEKYNLNTSKKPDLSGLQFI
;
A
#
# COMPACT_ATOMS: atom_id res chain seq x y z
N MET A 1 -20.09 -13.11 2.71
CA MET A 1 -18.78 -13.31 2.08
C MET A 1 -17.71 -12.99 3.14
N LYS A 2 -16.69 -13.83 3.36
CA LYS A 2 -15.64 -13.53 4.34
C LYS A 2 -14.48 -12.86 3.62
N TYR A 3 -14.31 -11.56 3.81
CA TYR A 3 -13.21 -10.80 3.21
C TYR A 3 -11.87 -11.26 3.79
N LYS A 4 -10.88 -11.52 2.93
CA LYS A 4 -9.52 -11.84 3.31
C LYS A 4 -8.65 -10.62 3.05
N PHE A 5 -8.28 -9.92 4.12
CA PHE A 5 -7.41 -8.75 4.05
C PHE A 5 -5.95 -9.16 3.91
N SER A 6 -5.18 -8.38 3.17
CA SER A 6 -3.73 -8.50 3.08
C SER A 6 -3.04 -8.17 4.41
N LYS A 7 -1.73 -8.40 4.53
CA LYS A 7 -1.01 -8.11 5.78
C LYS A 7 -0.89 -6.60 5.99
N VAL A 8 -0.71 -5.84 4.91
CA VAL A 8 -0.74 -4.37 4.93
C VAL A 8 -2.13 -3.89 5.35
N GLU A 9 -3.20 -4.34 4.69
CA GLU A 9 -4.57 -3.93 5.02
C GLU A 9 -4.90 -4.19 6.49
N GLN A 10 -4.51 -5.35 7.03
CA GLN A 10 -4.69 -5.67 8.44
C GLN A 10 -3.99 -4.66 9.37
N ALA A 11 -2.78 -4.21 9.05
CA ALA A 11 -2.08 -3.20 9.84
C ALA A 11 -2.83 -1.86 9.85
N PHE A 12 -3.37 -1.43 8.71
CA PHE A 12 -4.14 -0.19 8.63
C PHE A 12 -5.51 -0.31 9.31
N ILE A 13 -6.17 -1.46 9.22
CA ILE A 13 -7.42 -1.72 9.97
C ILE A 13 -7.15 -1.64 11.48
N GLN A 14 -6.08 -2.27 11.96
CA GLN A 14 -5.69 -2.20 13.37
C GLN A 14 -5.37 -0.76 13.81
N GLU A 15 -4.60 -0.03 13.01
CA GLU A 15 -4.26 1.38 13.29
C GLU A 15 -5.50 2.28 13.32
N SER A 16 -6.52 2.00 12.48
CA SER A 16 -7.76 2.78 12.43
C SER A 16 -8.62 2.65 13.70
N GLY A 17 -8.39 1.64 14.54
CA GLY A 17 -9.20 1.36 15.73
C GLY A 17 -10.61 0.85 15.41
N LEU A 18 -10.90 0.49 14.16
CA LEU A 18 -12.20 -0.02 13.74
C LEU A 18 -12.48 -1.40 14.38
N LYS A 19 -13.56 -1.50 15.15
CA LYS A 19 -13.98 -2.76 15.81
C LYS A 19 -14.83 -3.66 14.92
N SER A 20 -15.61 -3.07 14.03
CA SER A 20 -16.47 -3.75 13.06
C SER A 20 -16.81 -2.82 11.89
N PHE A 21 -17.15 -3.39 10.74
CA PHE A 21 -17.64 -2.63 9.59
C PHE A 21 -19.13 -2.32 9.77
N SER A 22 -19.53 -1.08 9.50
CA SER A 22 -20.94 -0.65 9.52
C SER A 22 -21.69 -0.93 8.21
N THR A 23 -20.99 -1.44 7.20
CA THR A 23 -21.48 -1.65 5.83
C THR A 23 -21.14 -3.06 5.35
N GLU A 24 -21.87 -3.54 4.35
CA GLU A 24 -21.61 -4.84 3.70
C GLU A 24 -20.23 -4.88 3.02
N ILE A 25 -19.82 -3.76 2.42
CA ILE A 25 -18.51 -3.59 1.81
C ILE A 25 -17.54 -3.08 2.89
N PRO A 26 -16.40 -3.76 3.13
CA PRO A 26 -15.43 -3.31 4.12
C PRO A 26 -14.74 -2.03 3.67
N TYR A 27 -14.26 -1.27 4.65
CA TYR A 27 -13.56 0.00 4.41
C TYR A 27 -12.43 0.18 5.42
N ILE A 28 -11.43 0.96 5.05
CA ILE A 28 -10.31 1.33 5.91
C ILE A 28 -10.37 2.83 6.17
N ILE A 29 -10.42 3.22 7.44
CA ILE A 29 -10.43 4.63 7.82
C ILE A 29 -8.98 5.13 7.91
N VAL A 30 -8.70 6.25 7.26
CA VAL A 30 -7.43 6.99 7.36
C VAL A 30 -7.69 8.45 7.67
N ASN A 31 -6.79 9.08 8.41
CA ASN A 31 -7.05 10.41 9.00
C ASN A 31 -6.89 11.58 8.02
N ASN A 32 -6.23 11.39 6.87
CA ASN A 32 -5.96 12.45 5.89
C ASN A 32 -5.46 11.90 4.53
N PHE A 33 -5.41 12.78 3.52
CA PHE A 33 -4.93 12.45 2.18
C PHE A 33 -3.47 11.95 2.10
N PRO A 34 -2.49 12.53 2.83
CA PRO A 34 -1.13 11.96 2.90
C PRO A 34 -1.12 10.49 3.36
N LYS A 35 -1.90 10.16 4.37
CA LYS A 35 -2.01 8.81 4.92
C LYS A 35 -2.72 7.86 3.96
N LEU A 36 -3.73 8.34 3.22
CA LEU A 36 -4.37 7.59 2.15
C LEU A 36 -3.37 7.25 1.03
N GLY A 37 -2.55 8.22 0.59
CA GLY A 37 -1.50 7.99 -0.39
C GLY A 37 -0.46 6.97 0.11
N PHE A 38 -0.09 7.05 1.39
CA PHE A 38 0.80 6.07 2.01
C PHE A 38 0.21 4.66 2.02
N PHE A 39 -1.06 4.52 2.45
CA PHE A 39 -1.77 3.24 2.42
C PHE A 39 -1.80 2.64 1.01
N ASN A 40 -2.21 3.43 0.02
CA ASN A 40 -2.28 2.99 -1.36
C ASN A 40 -0.90 2.55 -1.89
N SER A 41 0.16 3.25 -1.49
CA SER A 41 1.54 2.91 -1.86
C SER A 41 1.96 1.56 -1.26
N MET A 42 1.73 1.37 0.05
CA MET A 42 2.04 0.11 0.73
C MET A 42 1.26 -1.07 0.13
N ASN A 43 -0.03 -0.88 -0.13
CA ASN A 43 -0.89 -1.91 -0.70
C ASN A 43 -0.48 -2.25 -2.15
N PHE A 44 -0.14 -1.24 -2.94
CA PHE A 44 0.37 -1.42 -4.30
C PHE A 44 1.68 -2.22 -4.30
N LEU A 45 2.64 -1.86 -3.45
CA LEU A 45 3.93 -2.56 -3.40
C LEU A 45 3.80 -3.99 -2.87
N GLU A 46 2.91 -4.24 -1.91
CA GLU A 46 2.58 -5.61 -1.47
C GLU A 46 2.02 -6.43 -2.63
N TRP A 47 1.09 -5.85 -3.40
CA TRP A 47 0.52 -6.52 -4.57
C TRP A 47 1.56 -6.79 -5.66
N VAL A 48 2.46 -5.85 -5.95
CA VAL A 48 3.52 -6.03 -6.96
C VAL A 48 4.51 -7.13 -6.56
N LEU A 49 4.82 -7.27 -5.27
CA LEU A 49 5.66 -8.36 -4.78
C LEU A 49 5.07 -9.75 -5.09
N GLU A 50 3.74 -9.84 -5.12
CA GLU A 50 3.00 -11.06 -5.47
C GLU A 50 2.71 -11.16 -6.99
N ASN A 51 2.71 -10.03 -7.70
CA ASN A 51 2.29 -9.91 -9.10
C ASN A 51 3.28 -9.04 -9.91
N PRO A 52 4.54 -9.48 -10.11
CA PRO A 52 5.58 -8.67 -10.76
C PRO A 52 5.30 -8.33 -12.24
N GLU A 53 4.50 -9.16 -12.93
CA GLU A 53 4.09 -8.97 -14.33
C GLU A 53 2.61 -8.55 -14.43
N GLY A 54 2.09 -7.92 -13.38
CA GLY A 54 0.68 -7.60 -13.25
C GLY A 54 0.19 -6.48 -14.18
N ILE A 55 -1.10 -6.49 -14.49
CA ILE A 55 -1.77 -5.41 -15.23
C ILE A 55 -2.32 -4.40 -14.22
N ILE A 56 -2.01 -3.12 -14.43
CA ILE A 56 -2.39 -2.02 -13.54
C ILE A 56 -3.07 -0.88 -14.30
N SER A 57 -3.94 -0.16 -13.61
CA SER A 57 -4.47 1.14 -14.05
C SER A 57 -4.22 2.17 -12.95
N LEU A 58 -3.59 3.30 -13.29
CA LEU A 58 -3.31 4.37 -12.33
C LEU A 58 -4.16 5.60 -12.70
N PRO A 59 -4.85 6.21 -11.72
CA PRO A 59 -5.62 7.42 -11.97
C PRO A 59 -4.69 8.61 -12.24
N THR A 60 -5.18 9.61 -12.96
CA THR A 60 -4.47 10.88 -13.22
C THR A 60 -4.98 12.01 -12.32
N GLY A 61 -4.30 13.17 -12.35
CA GLY A 61 -4.69 14.37 -11.60
C GLY A 61 -3.91 14.60 -10.30
N LYS A 62 -4.45 15.45 -9.40
CA LYS A 62 -3.78 15.83 -8.13
C LYS A 62 -3.97 14.80 -7.01
N THR A 63 -5.07 14.07 -7.03
CA THR A 63 -5.42 13.05 -6.02
C THR A 63 -4.31 12.00 -5.78
N PRO A 64 -3.62 11.47 -6.80
CA PRO A 64 -2.54 10.49 -6.59
C PRO A 64 -1.19 11.10 -6.17
N GLU A 65 -1.07 12.41 -5.93
CA GLU A 65 0.23 13.04 -5.63
C GLU A 65 0.94 12.39 -4.43
N TYR A 66 0.21 12.12 -3.34
CA TYR A 66 0.79 11.45 -2.17
C TYR A 66 1.13 9.98 -2.44
N PHE A 67 0.33 9.28 -3.27
CA PHE A 67 0.65 7.91 -3.68
C PHE A 67 1.99 7.89 -4.43
N ILE A 68 2.18 8.75 -5.43
CA ILE A 68 3.42 8.82 -6.21
C ILE A 68 4.61 9.15 -5.31
N LYS A 69 4.47 10.17 -4.43
CA LYS A 69 5.53 10.57 -3.51
C LYS A 69 5.94 9.43 -2.56
N TRP A 70 4.97 8.72 -1.98
CA TRP A 70 5.27 7.60 -1.09
C TRP A 70 5.87 6.43 -1.83
N THR A 71 5.36 6.08 -3.01
CA THR A 71 5.90 4.97 -3.81
C THR A 71 7.35 5.23 -4.19
N ASN A 72 7.67 6.43 -4.68
CA ASN A 72 9.06 6.81 -4.97
C ASN A 72 9.92 6.77 -3.70
N TYR A 73 9.47 7.40 -2.61
CA TYR A 73 10.22 7.41 -1.35
C TYR A 73 10.58 6.00 -0.87
N LEU A 74 9.61 5.07 -0.85
CA LEU A 74 9.81 3.70 -0.39
C LEU A 74 10.79 2.95 -1.30
N LEU A 75 10.63 3.06 -2.62
CA LEU A 75 11.51 2.40 -3.60
C LEU A 75 12.94 2.95 -3.57
N ASP A 76 13.10 4.27 -3.50
CA ASP A 76 14.40 4.94 -3.47
C ASP A 76 15.16 4.66 -2.17
N ASN A 77 14.42 4.40 -1.09
CA ASN A 77 14.97 4.15 0.25
C ASN A 77 14.82 2.68 0.68
N TRP A 78 14.73 1.73 -0.25
CA TRP A 78 14.44 0.32 0.09
C TRP A 78 15.47 -0.33 1.02
N GLU A 79 16.73 0.14 0.99
CA GLU A 79 17.82 -0.34 1.87
C GLU A 79 18.04 0.54 3.10
N ASN A 80 17.31 1.66 3.21
CA ASN A 80 17.43 2.58 4.33
C ASN A 80 16.75 1.99 5.58
N LYS A 81 17.45 2.00 6.72
CA LYS A 81 16.96 1.41 7.98
C LYS A 81 15.64 2.01 8.47
N ASP A 82 15.43 3.31 8.30
CA ASP A 82 14.21 3.98 8.79
C ASP A 82 13.03 3.71 7.86
N ALA A 83 13.27 3.65 6.54
CA ALA A 83 12.26 3.22 5.58
C ALA A 83 11.87 1.74 5.76
N ILE A 84 12.85 0.85 6.01
CA ILE A 84 12.59 -0.56 6.31
C ILE A 84 11.72 -0.69 7.56
N LYS A 85 12.08 -0.02 8.66
CA LYS A 85 11.25 -0.01 9.89
C LYS A 85 9.83 0.50 9.62
N LEU A 86 9.70 1.53 8.80
CA LEU A 86 8.39 2.06 8.42
C LEU A 86 7.59 1.02 7.63
N MET A 87 8.21 0.32 6.68
CA MET A 87 7.54 -0.70 5.87
C MET A 87 7.14 -1.93 6.71
N GLU A 88 8.04 -2.42 7.55
CA GLU A 88 7.82 -3.54 8.46
C GLU A 88 6.74 -3.24 9.50
N LYS A 89 6.63 -1.99 9.97
CA LYS A 89 5.54 -1.55 10.87
C LYS A 89 4.16 -1.82 10.26
N TYR A 90 4.02 -1.76 8.94
CA TYR A 90 2.78 -2.08 8.22
C TYR A 90 2.85 -3.43 7.52
N ASN A 91 3.69 -4.35 8.01
CA ASN A 91 3.81 -5.74 7.55
C ASN A 91 4.19 -5.93 6.07
N LEU A 92 4.72 -4.90 5.39
CA LEU A 92 5.21 -5.06 4.03
C LEU A 92 6.50 -5.89 4.06
N ASN A 93 6.59 -6.89 3.17
CA ASN A 93 7.78 -7.71 3.07
C ASN A 93 8.93 -6.91 2.43
N THR A 94 10.00 -6.70 3.18
CA THR A 94 11.19 -5.95 2.78
C THR A 94 12.31 -6.85 2.23
N SER A 95 12.15 -8.18 2.24
CA SER A 95 13.22 -9.13 1.88
C SER A 95 13.67 -9.02 0.41
N LYS A 96 12.81 -8.51 -0.46
CA LYS A 96 13.09 -8.26 -1.86
C LYS A 96 12.46 -6.94 -2.27
N LYS A 97 13.20 -6.11 -3.02
CA LYS A 97 12.66 -4.90 -3.64
C LYS A 97 11.69 -5.28 -4.77
N PRO A 98 10.47 -4.70 -4.82
CA PRO A 98 9.55 -4.95 -5.91
C PRO A 98 10.13 -4.41 -7.22
N ASP A 99 10.03 -5.23 -8.26
CA ASP A 99 10.39 -4.85 -9.62
C ASP A 99 9.12 -4.38 -10.33
N LEU A 100 9.13 -3.12 -10.78
CA LEU A 100 7.99 -2.52 -11.48
C LEU A 100 8.09 -2.67 -13.01
N SER A 101 9.21 -3.16 -13.53
CA SER A 101 9.49 -3.17 -14.98
C SER A 101 8.61 -4.15 -15.77
N GLY A 102 8.08 -5.18 -15.10
CA GLY A 102 7.15 -6.15 -15.68
C GLY A 102 5.69 -5.68 -15.71
N LEU A 103 5.36 -4.56 -15.06
CA LEU A 103 3.97 -4.10 -14.97
C LEU A 103 3.46 -3.56 -16.31
N GLN A 104 2.25 -3.99 -16.68
CA GLN A 104 1.56 -3.51 -17.88
C GLN A 104 0.50 -2.48 -17.52
N PHE A 105 0.58 -1.29 -18.14
CA PHE A 105 -0.37 -0.21 -17.90
C PHE A 105 -1.47 -0.19 -18.98
N ILE A 106 -2.73 -0.04 -18.57
CA ILE A 106 -3.91 0.07 -19.47
C ILE A 106 -4.72 1.34 -19.25
#